data_AF-A0A7C0VT36-F1
#
_entry.id   AF-A0A7C0VT36-F1
#
_cell.length_a   1.000
_cell.length_b   1.000
_cell.length_c   1.000
_cell.angle_alpha   90.00
_cell.angle_beta   90.00
_cell.angle_gamma   90.00
#
_symmetry.space_group_name_H-M   'P 1'
#
loop_
_entity.id
_entity.type
_entity.pdbx_description
1 polymer ?
#
loop_
_entity_poly.entity_id
_entity_poly.type
_entity_poly.pdbx_seq_one_letter_code
_entity_poly.pdbx_strand_id
1 'polypeptide(L)' 'KFFIIDNETVITGSANPTKAGYKRNDENLLIIHNKDLAKIYAKEFEELLKNFT' A
#
# COMPACT_ATOMS: atom_id res chain seq x y z
N LYS A 1 4.26 4.32 0.64
CA LYS A 1 3.85 3.51 -0.53
C LYS A 1 2.87 2.46 -0.02
N PHE A 2 1.89 2.03 -0.81
CA PHE A 2 0.91 1.07 -0.35
C PHE A 2 0.54 0.03 -1.42
N PHE A 3 0.04 -1.12 -0.95
CA PHE A 3 -0.54 -2.20 -1.74
C PHE A 3 -1.86 -2.60 -1.09
N ILE A 4 -2.84 -2.98 -1.90
CA ILE A 4 -4.15 -3.48 -1.47
C ILE A 4 -4.30 -4.88 -2.05
N ILE A 5 -4.63 -5.86 -1.21
CA ILE A 5 -4.86 -7.25 -1.64
C ILE A 5 -6.33 -7.58 -1.35
N ASP A 6 -7.05 -7.94 -2.40
CA ASP A 6 -8.45 -8.43 -2.41
C ASP A 6 -9.47 -7.56 -1.67
N ASN A 7 -9.17 -6.26 -1.46
CA ASN A 7 -9.93 -5.36 -0.58
C ASN A 7 -10.02 -5.84 0.88
N GLU A 8 -9.05 -6.62 1.34
CA GLU A 8 -9.01 -7.16 2.71
C GLU A 8 -7.74 -6.79 3.49
N THR A 9 -6.62 -6.61 2.79
CA THR A 9 -5.33 -6.32 3.41
C THR A 9 -4.71 -5.07 2.81
N VAL A 10 -4.18 -4.20 3.67
CA VAL A 10 -3.33 -3.07 3.28
C VAL A 10 -1.91 -3.37 3.73
N ILE A 11 -0.97 -3.27 2.79
CA ILE A 11 0.46 -3.21 3.10
C ILE A 11 0.89 -1.77 2.88
N THR A 12 1.45 -1.11 3.89
CA THR A 12 1.91 0.27 3.77
C THR A 12 3.17 0.53 4.56
N GLY A 13 3.88 1.60 4.22
CA GLY A 13 5.08 2.01 4.94
C GLY A 13 6.02 2.86 4.10
N SER A 14 7.25 2.99 4.59
CA SER A 14 8.31 3.75 3.95
C SER A 14 8.96 2.95 2.81
N ALA A 15 8.97 1.61 2.89
CA ALA A 15 9.66 0.74 1.95
C ALA A 15 9.18 0.91 0.50
N ASN A 16 10.13 1.14 -0.40
CA ASN A 16 9.92 0.98 -1.85
C ASN A 16 10.08 -0.51 -2.24
N PRO A 17 9.32 -1.03 -3.23
CA PRO A 17 9.42 -2.42 -3.68
C PRO A 17 10.68 -2.66 -4.52
N THR A 18 11.84 -2.56 -3.88
CA THR A 18 13.16 -2.71 -4.49
C THR A 18 14.05 -3.57 -3.62
N LYS A 19 15.08 -4.17 -4.21
CA LYS A 19 16.06 -4.98 -3.45
C LYS A 19 16.70 -4.18 -2.29
N ALA A 20 16.97 -2.89 -2.51
CA ALA A 20 17.53 -2.02 -1.47
C ALA A 20 16.52 -1.75 -0.33
N GLY A 21 15.25 -1.46 -0.68
CA GLY A 21 14.19 -1.23 0.30
C GLY A 21 13.92 -2.43 1.22
N TYR A 22 14.20 -3.66 0.75
CA TYR A 22 13.99 -4.88 1.54
C TYR A 22 15.24 -5.45 2.22
N LYS A 23 16.45 -5.02 1.83
CA LYS A 23 17.70 -5.64 2.30
C LYS A 23 18.77 -4.68 2.81
N ARG A 24 18.61 -3.37 2.60
CA ARG A 24 19.68 -2.40 2.89
C ARG A 24 19.19 -1.16 3.61
N ASN A 25 18.07 -0.59 3.17
CA ASN A 25 17.55 0.62 3.77
C ASN A 25 16.81 0.27 5.08
N ASP A 26 16.92 1.15 6.07
CA ASP A 26 16.08 1.10 7.26
C ASP A 26 14.67 1.59 6.89
N GLU A 27 13.77 0.64 6.65
CA GLU A 27 12.41 0.90 6.22
C GLU A 27 11.43 0.19 7.14
N ASN A 28 10.22 0.74 7.26
CA ASN A 28 9.12 0.09 7.95
C ASN A 28 8.08 -0.44 6.95
N LEU A 29 7.48 -1.58 7.30
CA LEU A 29 6.32 -2.17 6.64
C LEU A 29 5.28 -2.55 7.69
N LEU A 30 4.05 -2.15 7.45
CA LEU A 30 2.87 -2.57 8.20
C LEU A 30 2.00 -3.41 7.29
N ILE A 31 1.60 -4.59 7.77
CA ILE A 31 0.63 -5.46 7.11
C ILE A 31 -0.62 -5.44 7.99
N ILE A 32 -1.70 -4.89 7.45
CA ILE A 32 -2.94 -4.65 8.21
C ILE A 32 -4.06 -5.43 7.54
N HIS A 33 -4.58 -6.44 8.25
CA HIS A 33 -5.73 -7.23 7.81
C HIS A 33 -7.02 -6.58 8.33
N ASN A 34 -7.62 -5.72 7.53
CA ASN A 34 -8.84 -5.00 7.87
C ASN A 34 -9.57 -4.58 6.59
N LYS A 35 -10.76 -5.16 6.35
CA LYS A 35 -11.55 -4.93 5.13
C LYS A 35 -12.02 -3.47 4.99
N ASP A 36 -12.38 -2.82 6.08
CA ASP A 36 -12.87 -1.44 6.02
C ASP A 36 -11.74 -0.47 5.70
N LEU A 37 -10.56 -0.66 6.30
CA LEU A 37 -9.37 0.10 5.96
C LEU A 37 -8.94 -0.14 4.51
N ALA A 38 -8.95 -1.39 4.04
CA ALA A 38 -8.60 -1.73 2.68
C ALA A 38 -9.51 -1.05 1.65
N LYS A 39 -10.82 -0.96 1.92
CA LYS A 39 -11.77 -0.21 1.07
C LYS A 39 -11.47 1.29 1.03
N ILE A 40 -11.06 1.89 2.15
CA ILE A 40 -10.67 3.30 2.19
C ILE A 40 -9.45 3.54 1.30
N TYR A 41 -8.42 2.70 1.39
CA TYR A 41 -7.23 2.79 0.53
C TYR A 41 -7.56 2.54 -0.95
N ALA A 42 -8.46 1.60 -1.25
CA ALA A 42 -8.90 1.32 -2.62
C ALA A 42 -9.60 2.52 -3.26
N LYS A 43 -10.49 3.19 -2.51
CA LYS A 43 -11.13 4.42 -2.98
C LYS A 43 -10.11 5.51 -3.30
N GLU A 44 -9.12 5.72 -2.44
CA GLU A 44 -8.05 6.68 -2.71
C GLU A 44 -7.28 6.34 -4.00
N PHE A 45 -6.97 5.06 -4.20
CA PHE A 45 -6.30 4.61 -5.42
C PHE A 45 -7.16 4.87 -6.68
N GLU A 46 -8.46 4.61 -6.62
CA GLU A 46 -9.39 4.93 -7.72
C GLU A 46 -9.43 6.43 -8.04
N GLU A 47 -9.45 7.30 -7.03
CA GLU A 47 -9.40 8.76 -7.25
C GLU A 47 -8.08 9.19 -7.88
N LEU A 48 -6.95 8.61 -7.45
CA LEU A 48 -5.65 8.87 -8.08
C LEU A 48 -5.67 8.45 -9.55
N LEU A 49 -6.18 7.26 -9.88
CA LEU A 49 -6.25 6.77 -11.25
C LEU A 49 -7.06 7.69 -12.18
N LYS A 50 -8.18 8.24 -11.70
CA LYS A 50 -8.99 9.21 -12.46
C LYS A 50 -8.18 10.46 -12.86
N ASN A 51 -7.21 10.88 -12.06
CA ASN A 51 -6.35 12.03 -12.37
C ASN A 51 -5.28 11.71 -13.43
N PHE A 52 -5.11 10.43 -13.80
CA PHE A 52 -4.17 9.98 -14.83
C PHE A 52 -4.86 9.56 -16.14
N THR A 53 -6.19 9.67 -16.22
CA THR A 53 -7.03 9.34 -17.38
C THR A 53 -7.85 10.53 -17.81
#